data_AF-A0A399XD07-F1
#
_entry.id   AF-A0A399XD07-F1
#
_cell.length_a   1.000
_cell.length_b   1.000
_cell.length_c   1.000
_cell.angle_alpha   90.00
_cell.angle_beta   90.00
_cell.angle_gamma   90.00
#
_symmetry.space_group_name_H-M   'P 1'
#
loop_
_entity.id
_entity.type
_entity.pdbx_description
1 polymer ?
#
loop_
_entity_poly.entity_id
_entity_poly.type
_entity_poly.pdbx_seq_one_letter_code
_entity_poly.pdbx_strand_id
1 'polypeptide(L)' 'MSPTEREIIRRKLLIIAENLKALEPIMNMTSEEYISDVYKRKATERLLQELIEAAIDINSHLIVQTGHAHPMIITKAL' A
#
# COMPACT_ATOMS: atom_id res chain seq x y z
N MET A 1 20.64 10.38 2.80
CA MET A 1 19.32 10.34 3.46
C MET A 1 19.44 10.77 4.92
N SER A 2 18.77 11.85 5.27
CA SER A 2 18.67 12.38 6.63
C SER A 2 17.94 11.39 7.56
N PRO A 3 18.13 11.51 8.89
CA PRO A 3 17.38 10.72 9.87
C PRO A 3 15.85 10.85 9.72
N THR A 4 15.35 12.05 9.40
CA THR A 4 13.92 12.33 9.20
C THR A 4 13.33 11.57 8.01
N GLU A 5 14.07 11.51 6.90
CA GLU A 5 13.63 10.78 5.69
C GLU A 5 13.56 9.27 5.94
N ARG A 6 14.50 8.71 6.70
CA ARG A 6 14.47 7.30 7.11
C ARG A 6 13.24 6.98 7.96
N GLU A 7 12.84 7.90 8.83
CA GLU A 7 11.65 7.75 9.67
C GLU A 7 10.36 7.77 8.84
N ILE A 8 10.29 8.62 7.81
CA ILE A 8 9.15 8.64 6.85
C ILE A 8 9.01 7.29 6.14
N ILE A 9 10.11 6.74 5.61
CA ILE A 9 10.09 5.41 4.97
C ILE A 9 9.69 4.33 5.98
N ARG A 10 10.23 4.35 7.19
CA ARG A 10 9.89 3.37 8.23
C ARG A 10 8.40 3.34 8.53
N ARG A 11 7.77 4.51 8.66
CA ARG A 11 6.32 4.61 8.90
C ARG A 11 5.52 4.01 7.75
N LYS A 12 5.93 4.25 6.50
CA LYS A 12 5.27 3.66 5.32
C LYS A 12 5.47 2.15 5.24
N LEU A 13 6.64 1.64 5.60
CA LEU A 13 6.89 0.20 5.71
C LEU A 13 6.01 -0.44 6.79
N LEU A 14 5.76 0.25 7.90
CA LEU A 14 4.85 -0.24 8.93
C LEU A 14 3.42 -0.35 8.39
N ILE A 15 2.92 0.67 7.68
CA ILE A 15 1.60 0.63 7.02
C ILE A 15 1.48 -0.59 6.09
N ILE A 16 2.50 -0.83 5.26
CA ILE A 16 2.53 -2.00 4.36
C ILE A 16 2.46 -3.30 5.17
N ALA A 17 3.26 -3.44 6.22
CA ALA A 17 3.30 -4.64 7.04
C ALA A 17 1.97 -4.90 7.78
N GLU A 18 1.37 -3.86 8.35
CA GLU A 18 0.08 -3.95 9.05
C GLU A 18 -1.04 -4.34 8.09
N ASN A 19 -1.09 -3.76 6.90
CA ASN A 19 -2.10 -4.09 5.90
C ASN A 19 -1.93 -5.50 5.31
N LEU A 20 -0.69 -5.94 5.07
CA LEU A 20 -0.42 -7.33 4.68
C LEU A 20 -0.90 -8.31 5.75
N LYS A 21 -0.65 -8.01 7.03
CA LYS A 21 -1.13 -8.84 8.14
C LYS A 21 -2.67 -8.86 8.22
N ALA A 22 -3.33 -7.72 7.98
CA ALA A 22 -4.78 -7.62 7.95
C ALA A 22 -5.42 -8.41 6.79
N LEU A 23 -4.66 -8.74 5.75
CA LEU A 23 -5.09 -9.57 4.62
C LEU A 23 -5.00 -11.08 4.90
N GLU A 24 -4.29 -11.53 5.95
CA GLU A 24 -4.15 -12.95 6.28
C GLU A 24 -5.49 -13.72 6.39
N PRO A 25 -6.55 -13.17 7.01
CA PRO A 25 -7.84 -13.85 7.09
C PRO A 25 -8.50 -14.08 5.72
N ILE A 26 -8.19 -13.23 4.74
CA ILE A 26 -8.75 -13.30 3.38
C ILE A 26 -8.09 -14.44 2.58
N MET A 27 -6.80 -14.72 2.83
CA MET A 27 -6.06 -15.74 2.08
C MET A 27 -6.60 -17.17 2.26
N ASN A 28 -7.34 -17.42 3.34
CA ASN A 28 -7.90 -18.73 3.65
C ASN A 28 -9.34 -18.90 3.15
N MET A 29 -9.92 -17.88 2.51
CA MET A 29 -11.27 -17.94 1.98
C MET A 29 -11.28 -18.61 0.60
N THR A 30 -12.36 -19.33 0.29
CA THR A 30 -12.64 -19.71 -1.09
C THR A 30 -13.09 -18.50 -1.91
N SER A 31 -13.04 -18.62 -3.24
CA SER A 31 -13.56 -17.59 -4.14
C SER A 31 -15.03 -17.29 -3.89
N GLU A 32 -15.85 -18.31 -3.66
CA GLU A 32 -17.29 -18.17 -3.37
C GLU A 32 -17.53 -17.43 -2.05
N GLU A 33 -16.81 -17.81 -0.99
CA GLU A 33 -16.87 -17.13 0.31
C GLU A 33 -16.49 -15.66 0.18
N TYR A 34 -15.44 -15.36 -0.59
CA TYR A 34 -14.97 -14.00 -0.80
C TYR A 34 -15.95 -13.15 -1.63
N ILE A 35 -16.47 -13.69 -2.73
CA ILE A 35 -17.39 -12.96 -3.63
C ILE A 35 -18.72 -12.64 -2.92
N SER A 36 -19.20 -13.56 -2.09
CA SER A 36 -20.46 -13.41 -1.35
C SER A 36 -20.43 -12.35 -0.24
N ASP A 37 -19.25 -11.98 0.26
CA ASP A 37 -19.08 -11.03 1.37
C ASP A 37 -18.60 -9.66 0.85
N VAL A 38 -19.55 -8.76 0.56
CA VAL A 38 -19.28 -7.41 0.05
C VAL A 38 -18.38 -6.59 0.99
N TYR A 39 -18.51 -6.78 2.31
CA TYR A 39 -17.73 -6.00 3.27
C TYR A 39 -16.27 -6.45 3.27
N LYS A 40 -16.00 -7.76 3.23
CA LYS A 40 -14.63 -8.26 3.11
C LYS A 40 -13.99 -7.88 1.80
N ARG A 41 -14.73 -7.83 0.70
CA ARG A 41 -14.21 -7.34 -0.59
C ARG A 41 -13.78 -5.88 -0.50
N LYS A 42 -14.67 -5.01 -0.01
CA LYS A 42 -14.34 -3.58 0.17
C LYS A 42 -13.19 -3.35 1.14
N ALA A 43 -13.12 -4.12 2.22
CA ALA A 43 -12.00 -4.06 3.16
C ALA A 43 -10.68 -4.48 2.47
N THR A 44 -10.70 -5.56 1.70
CA THR A 44 -9.54 -6.05 0.94
C THR A 44 -9.07 -5.01 -0.08
N GLU A 45 -9.98 -4.43 -0.86
CA GLU A 45 -9.69 -3.36 -1.81
C GLU A 45 -9.02 -2.17 -1.10
N ARG A 46 -9.54 -1.76 0.07
CA ARG A 46 -8.97 -0.65 0.84
C ARG A 46 -7.57 -0.97 1.39
N LEU A 47 -7.36 -2.15 1.95
CA LEU A 47 -6.06 -2.59 2.48
C LEU A 47 -5.00 -2.64 1.35
N LEU A 48 -5.38 -3.17 0.19
CA LEU A 48 -4.53 -3.19 -1.01
C LEU A 48 -4.23 -1.77 -1.50
N GLN A 49 -5.23 -0.88 -1.55
CA GLN A 49 -5.01 0.50 -1.95
C GLN A 49 -4.01 1.20 -1.03
N GLU A 50 -4.18 1.10 0.28
CA GLU A 50 -3.31 1.74 1.25
C GLU A 50 -1.85 1.25 1.18
N LEU A 51 -1.64 -0.07 1.05
CA LEU A 51 -0.28 -0.61 0.96
C LEU A 51 0.40 -0.24 -0.36
N ILE A 52 -0.35 -0.19 -1.47
CA ILE A 52 0.17 0.24 -2.79
C ILE A 52 0.52 1.73 -2.76
N GLU A 53 -0.34 2.58 -2.19
CA GLU A 53 -0.08 4.01 -2.01
C GLU A 53 1.19 4.25 -1.16
N ALA A 54 1.34 3.51 -0.05
CA ALA A 54 2.53 3.58 0.78
C ALA A 54 3.81 3.19 0.02
N ALA A 55 3.74 2.15 -0.83
CA ALA A 55 4.87 1.73 -1.66
C ALA A 55 5.20 2.77 -2.75
N ILE A 56 4.19 3.34 -3.40
CA ILE A 56 4.33 4.42 -4.38
C ILE A 56 5.03 5.63 -3.75
N ASP A 57 4.64 6.02 -2.55
CA ASP A 57 5.21 7.16 -1.86
C ASP A 57 6.67 6.91 -1.48
N ILE A 58 7.02 5.69 -1.04
CA ILE A 58 8.42 5.31 -0.80
C ILE A 58 9.23 5.44 -2.10
N ASN A 59 8.75 4.84 -3.19
CA ASN A 59 9.44 4.86 -4.48
C ASN A 59 9.62 6.29 -4.98
N SER A 60 8.57 7.10 -4.89
CA SER A 60 8.58 8.51 -5.26
C SER A 60 9.60 9.31 -4.48
N HIS A 61 9.66 9.10 -3.16
CA HIS A 61 10.61 9.76 -2.29
C HIS A 61 12.05 9.40 -2.66
N LEU A 62 12.32 8.11 -2.90
CA LEU A 62 13.64 7.62 -3.31
C LEU A 62 14.06 8.16 -4.68
N ILE A 63 13.16 8.19 -5.66
CA ILE A 63 13.44 8.72 -7.00
C ILE A 63 13.83 10.20 -6.94
N VAL A 64 13.07 11.02 -6.19
CA VAL A 64 13.38 12.45 -6.04
C VAL A 64 14.75 12.66 -5.39
N GLN A 65 15.14 11.82 -4.42
CA GLN A 65 16.48 11.89 -3.82
C GLN A 65 17.62 11.60 -4.78
N THR A 66 17.37 10.88 -5.87
CA THR A 66 18.37 10.62 -6.92
C THR A 66 18.51 11.79 -7.93
N GLY A 67 17.79 12.89 -7.73
CA GLY A 67 17.80 14.07 -8.62
C GLY A 67 16.84 13.99 -9.80
N HIS A 68 16.00 12.94 -9.85
CA HIS A 68 14.96 12.79 -10.88
C HIS A 68 13.66 13.50 -10.48
N ALA A 69 12.84 13.84 -11.48
CA ALA A 69 11.52 14.40 -11.23
C ALA A 69 10.60 13.40 -10.52
N HIS A 70 9.64 13.93 -9.77
CA HIS A 70 8.61 13.11 -9.13
C HIS A 70 7.79 12.37 -10.20
N PRO A 71 7.61 11.04 -10.10
CA PRO A 71 6.87 10.27 -11.10
C PRO A 71 5.40 10.71 -11.13
N MET A 72 4.87 10.99 -12.33
CA MET A 72 3.43 11.20 -12.49
C MET A 72 2.75 9.83 -12.53
N ILE A 73 2.18 9.39 -11.40
CA ILE A 73 1.40 8.15 -11.34
C ILE A 73 -0.09 8.48 -11.47
N ILE A 74 -0.73 7.95 -12.51
CA ILE A 74 -2.16 8.09 -12.76
C ILE A 74 -2.90 7.02 -11.96
N THR A 75 -2.97 7.16 -10.63
CA THR A 75 -3.73 6.24 -9.76
C THR A 75 -5.18 6.67 -9.52
N LYS A 76 -5.58 7.87 -9.97
CA LYS A 76 -6.94 8.42 -9.76
C LYS A 76 -8.03 7.95 -10.75
N ALA A 77 -7.78 6.89 -11.52
CA ALA A 77 -8.72 6.41 -12.55
C ALA A 77 -9.41 5.07 -12.21
N LEU A 78 -9.32 4.60 -10.96
CA LEU A 78 -10.11 3.47 -10.46
C LEU A 78 -11.08 3.95 -9.38
#